data_AF-A0A0Q4B4J5-F1
#
_entry.id   AF-A0A0Q4B4J5-F1
#
_cell.length_a   1.000
_cell.length_b   1.000
_cell.length_c   1.000
_cell.angle_alpha   90.00
_cell.angle_beta   90.00
_cell.angle_gamma   90.00
#
_symmetry.space_group_name_H-M   'P 1'
#
loop_
_entity.id
_entity.type
_entity.pdbx_description
1 polymer ?
#
loop_
_entity_poly.entity_id
_entity_poly.type
_entity_poly.pdbx_seq_one_letter_code
_entity_poly.pdbx_strand_id
1 'polypeptide(L)'
;MRAVDQIAKGAGRLGLPLYSCACSKRTYTQHQLLVLVVLRQLLARSYRDLVDLIELMTPLLRRLRLTKMPHFTTLQKFAFRLETHVLDGLVFTLASSVNGDRVDAIIDGTGMQPGSASYYYVRTMSLRKKEMELRAVRQHVKLTLVVDERTMMILSMLTTIGPGPDVQLLRPAVSKAIEHGASIETVIGDKGYDSEANRRFVVHELGAEAHIPLRKVMRTAENSQGFYRRRQLRVFDRTFHDSGALIETVNSMLKRLSAVVRSLI
;
A
#
# COMPACT_ATOMS: atom_id res chain seq x y z
N MET A 1 1.95 -1.53 23.39
CA MET A 1 3.00 -2.55 23.58
C MET A 1 2.82 -3.78 22.70
N ARG A 2 1.62 -4.38 22.57
CA ARG A 2 1.40 -5.57 21.71
C ARG A 2 1.87 -5.40 20.25
N ALA A 3 1.59 -4.25 19.63
CA ALA A 3 2.02 -3.94 18.26
C ALA A 3 3.56 -3.94 18.09
N VAL A 4 4.31 -3.44 19.09
CA VAL A 4 5.78 -3.44 19.07
C VAL A 4 6.32 -4.87 19.04
N ASP A 5 5.74 -5.75 19.84
CA ASP A 5 6.15 -7.15 19.88
C ASP A 5 5.79 -7.90 18.59
N GLN A 6 4.63 -7.59 18.00
CA GLN A 6 4.21 -8.17 16.71
C GLN A 6 5.14 -7.72 15.58
N ILE A 7 5.52 -6.45 15.52
CA ILE A 7 6.46 -5.95 14.50
C ILE A 7 7.84 -6.60 14.69
N ALA A 8 8.34 -6.68 15.92
CA ALA A 8 9.64 -7.29 16.19
C ALA A 8 9.66 -8.81 15.90
N LYS A 9 8.62 -9.54 16.29
CA LYS A 9 8.49 -10.98 15.96
C LYS A 9 8.26 -11.19 14.48
N GLY A 10 7.47 -10.32 13.86
CA GLY A 10 7.24 -10.26 12.42
C GLY A 10 8.57 -10.18 11.70
N ALA A 11 9.40 -9.18 12.01
CA ALA A 11 10.69 -8.91 11.36
C ALA A 11 11.57 -10.16 11.11
N GLY A 12 11.67 -11.07 12.09
CA GLY A 12 12.41 -12.32 11.93
C GLY A 12 11.76 -13.28 10.92
N ARG A 13 10.43 -13.39 10.92
CA ARG A 13 9.66 -14.18 9.94
C ARG A 13 9.73 -13.59 8.53
N LEU A 14 9.97 -12.28 8.40
CA LEU A 14 10.11 -11.56 7.13
C LEU A 14 11.46 -11.80 6.44
N GLY A 15 12.34 -12.60 7.03
CA GLY A 15 13.71 -12.79 6.52
C GLY A 15 14.63 -11.60 6.77
N LEU A 16 14.22 -10.58 7.55
CA LEU A 16 15.10 -9.48 7.93
C LEU A 16 16.13 -10.00 8.94
N PRO A 17 17.44 -10.05 8.62
CA PRO A 17 18.42 -10.58 9.54
C PRO A 17 18.61 -9.64 10.72
N LEU A 18 19.00 -10.19 11.88
CA LEU A 18 19.23 -9.39 13.09
C LEU A 18 20.23 -8.26 12.87
N TYR A 19 21.24 -8.47 12.02
CA TYR A 19 22.24 -7.47 11.65
C TYR A 19 22.43 -7.46 10.13
N SER A 20 22.78 -6.31 9.57
CA SER A 20 22.90 -6.13 8.11
C SER A 20 24.04 -6.92 7.47
N CYS A 21 25.08 -7.26 8.24
CA CYS A 21 26.21 -8.07 7.80
C CYS A 21 26.99 -8.61 9.02
N ALA A 22 27.90 -9.55 8.79
CA ALA A 22 28.75 -10.12 9.83
C ALA A 22 29.59 -9.07 10.59
N CYS A 23 30.11 -8.07 9.85
CA CYS A 23 30.94 -6.97 10.35
C CYS A 23 30.15 -5.77 10.91
N SER A 24 28.84 -5.91 11.13
CA SER A 24 28.04 -4.87 11.77
C SER A 24 28.60 -4.53 13.16
N LYS A 25 28.49 -3.27 13.59
CA LYS A 25 28.86 -2.83 14.95
C LYS A 25 28.03 -3.48 16.05
N ARG A 26 26.93 -4.17 15.69
CA ARG A 26 25.97 -4.88 16.57
C ARG A 26 25.40 -4.03 17.72
N THR A 27 25.47 -2.71 17.63
CA THR A 27 24.88 -1.77 18.60
C THR A 27 23.35 -1.83 18.59
N TYR A 28 22.76 -1.99 17.41
CA TYR A 28 21.32 -2.10 17.20
C TYR A 28 21.04 -3.29 16.27
N THR A 29 19.97 -4.00 16.54
CA THR A 29 19.42 -4.99 15.61
C THR A 29 18.55 -4.29 14.57
N GLN A 30 18.46 -4.87 13.38
CA GLN A 30 17.56 -4.36 12.34
C GLN A 30 16.09 -4.41 12.77
N HIS A 31 15.72 -5.37 13.63
CA HIS A 31 14.37 -5.49 14.17
C HIS A 31 14.03 -4.30 15.09
N GLN A 32 14.95 -3.88 15.95
CA GLN A 32 14.79 -2.67 16.77
C GLN A 32 14.62 -1.44 15.88
N LEU A 33 15.47 -1.28 14.86
CA LEU A 33 15.39 -0.15 13.93
C LEU A 33 14.08 -0.14 13.13
N LEU A 34 13.58 -1.31 12.72
CA LEU A 34 12.29 -1.45 12.05
C LEU A 34 11.14 -0.98 12.92
N VAL A 35 11.09 -1.42 14.19
CA VAL A 35 10.06 -0.97 15.12
C VAL A 35 10.10 0.55 15.27
N LEU A 36 11.28 1.14 15.45
CA LEU A 36 11.42 2.59 15.60
C LEU A 36 10.96 3.34 14.35
N VAL A 37 11.29 2.85 13.15
CA VAL A 37 10.82 3.45 11.90
C VAL A 37 9.30 3.34 11.74
N VAL A 38 8.70 2.21 12.10
CA VAL A 38 7.24 2.06 12.07
C VAL A 38 6.57 2.99 13.08
N LEU A 39 7.09 3.09 14.31
CA LEU A 39 6.61 4.03 15.32
C LEU A 39 6.70 5.47 14.83
N ARG A 40 7.74 5.83 14.09
CA ARG A 40 7.86 7.15 13.47
C ARG A 40 6.67 7.47 12.57
N GLN A 41 6.27 6.52 11.73
CA GLN A 41 5.16 6.70 10.81
C GLN A 41 3.84 6.78 11.55
N LEU A 42 3.62 5.90 12.53
CA LEU A 42 2.40 5.89 13.35
C LEU A 42 2.22 7.18 14.16
N LEU A 43 3.30 7.67 14.76
CA LEU A 43 3.29 8.89 15.58
C LEU A 43 3.39 10.18 14.75
N ALA A 44 3.48 10.06 13.42
CA ALA A 44 3.48 11.22 12.55
C ALA A 44 4.65 12.20 12.82
N ARG A 45 5.80 11.73 13.33
CA ARG A 45 6.94 12.57 13.76
C ARG A 45 8.10 12.61 12.77
N SER A 46 8.94 13.65 12.90
CA SER A 46 10.25 13.67 12.25
C SER A 46 11.20 12.64 12.91
N TYR A 47 12.31 12.31 12.26
CA TYR A 47 13.29 11.40 12.86
C TYR A 47 13.93 11.98 14.13
N ARG A 48 14.04 13.31 14.24
CA ARG A 48 14.61 13.98 15.42
C ARG A 48 13.62 13.95 16.57
N ASP A 49 12.40 14.44 16.35
CA ASP A 49 11.35 14.46 17.38
C ASP A 49 11.03 13.05 17.90
N LEU A 50 11.12 12.03 17.03
CA LEU A 50 10.94 10.65 17.46
C LEU A 50 12.01 10.22 18.46
N VAL A 51 13.28 10.56 18.21
CA VAL A 51 14.40 10.21 19.09
C VAL A 51 14.18 10.85 20.45
N ASP A 52 13.90 12.15 20.47
CA ASP A 52 13.66 12.92 21.69
C ASP A 52 12.44 12.38 22.46
N LEU A 53 11.35 12.04 21.76
CA LEU A 53 10.14 11.49 22.37
C LEU A 53 10.37 10.10 22.97
N ILE A 54 11.02 9.19 22.22
CA ILE A 54 11.23 7.80 22.67
C ILE A 54 12.25 7.72 23.80
N GLU A 55 13.21 8.64 23.86
CA GLU A 55 14.19 8.72 24.94
C GLU A 55 13.50 8.92 26.31
N LEU A 56 12.36 9.61 26.33
CA LEU A 56 11.52 9.79 27.53
C LEU A 56 10.64 8.58 27.86
N MET A 57 10.49 7.61 26.94
CA MET A 57 9.61 6.45 27.09
C MET A 57 10.36 5.21 27.61
N THR A 58 10.79 5.23 28.87
CA THR A 58 11.56 4.14 29.49
C THR A 58 10.93 2.74 29.31
N PRO A 59 9.60 2.52 29.42
CA PRO A 59 9.01 1.21 29.19
C PRO A 59 9.25 0.67 27.77
N LEU A 60 9.26 1.55 26.77
CA LEU A 60 9.49 1.19 25.38
C LEU A 60 10.96 0.85 25.11
N LEU A 61 11.89 1.64 25.65
CA LEU A 61 13.33 1.35 25.59
C LEU A 61 13.68 0.00 26.22
N ARG A 62 13.13 -0.28 27.41
CA ARG A 62 13.32 -1.58 28.09
C ARG A 62 12.76 -2.73 27.28
N ARG A 63 11.56 -2.57 26.68
CA ARG A 63 10.95 -3.62 25.85
C ARG A 63 11.77 -3.92 24.60
N LEU A 64 12.30 -2.87 23.96
CA LEU A 64 13.19 -3.01 22.80
C LEU A 64 14.60 -3.45 23.17
N ARG A 65 14.94 -3.51 24.47
CA ARG A 65 16.29 -3.81 24.97
C ARG A 65 17.33 -2.84 24.38
N LEU A 66 16.96 -1.57 24.25
CA LEU A 66 17.87 -0.51 23.80
C LEU A 66 18.66 0.03 24.99
N THR A 67 19.99 -0.08 24.93
CA THR A 67 20.90 0.49 25.92
C THR A 67 21.18 1.96 25.65
N LYS A 68 21.14 2.37 24.38
CA LYS A 68 21.33 3.75 23.91
C LYS A 68 20.33 4.04 22.81
N MET A 69 19.87 5.28 22.69
CA MET A 69 19.00 5.68 21.60
C MET A 69 19.80 5.82 20.29
N PRO A 70 19.34 5.25 19.15
CA PRO A 70 19.97 5.51 17.86
C PRO A 70 19.90 6.98 17.49
N HIS A 71 20.97 7.49 16.87
CA HIS A 71 20.94 8.83 16.29
C HIS A 71 19.90 8.89 15.16
N PHE A 72 19.26 10.04 14.95
CA PHE A 72 18.19 10.19 13.95
C PHE A 72 18.63 9.77 12.54
N THR A 73 19.90 10.01 12.17
CA THR A 73 20.44 9.58 10.87
C THR A 73 20.60 8.06 10.76
N THR A 74 20.75 7.33 11.87
CA THR A 74 20.76 5.86 11.87
C THR A 74 19.42 5.31 11.43
N LEU A 75 18.31 5.86 11.95
CA LEU A 75 16.95 5.49 11.56
C LEU A 75 16.67 5.87 10.10
N GLN A 76 17.08 7.07 9.69
CA GLN A 76 16.96 7.53 8.31
C GLN A 76 17.70 6.60 7.32
N LYS A 77 18.98 6.29 7.59
CA LYS A 77 19.80 5.41 6.75
C LYS A 77 19.31 3.96 6.77
N PHE A 78 18.69 3.52 7.86
CA PHE A 78 18.04 2.22 7.91
C PHE A 78 16.80 2.19 7.00
N ALA A 79 15.93 3.20 7.10
CA ALA A 79 14.73 3.29 6.27
C ALA A 79 15.04 3.30 4.76
N PHE A 80 16.11 4.00 4.33
CA PHE A 80 16.55 3.99 2.94
C PHE A 80 17.10 2.65 2.43
N ARG A 81 17.52 1.76 3.33
CA ARG A 81 18.05 0.44 2.98
C ARG A 81 17.00 -0.67 3.09
N LEU A 82 15.79 -0.35 3.55
CA LEU A 82 14.72 -1.34 3.63
C LEU A 82 14.30 -1.75 2.22
N GLU A 83 14.39 -3.04 1.97
CA GLU A 83 13.92 -3.63 0.73
C GLU A 83 12.40 -3.77 0.73
N THR A 84 11.78 -3.62 -0.44
CA THR A 84 10.33 -3.68 -0.62
C THR A 84 9.73 -4.99 -0.11
N HIS A 85 10.42 -6.12 -0.32
CA HIS A 85 9.95 -7.43 0.11
C HIS A 85 9.79 -7.53 1.64
N VAL A 86 10.61 -6.80 2.42
CA VAL A 86 10.49 -6.74 3.88
C VAL A 86 9.22 -5.98 4.27
N LEU A 87 8.90 -4.90 3.56
CA LEU A 87 7.66 -4.14 3.79
C LEU A 87 6.44 -4.98 3.41
N ASP A 88 6.51 -5.68 2.27
CA ASP A 88 5.42 -6.55 1.81
C ASP A 88 5.14 -7.67 2.81
N GLY A 89 6.18 -8.32 3.31
CA GLY A 89 6.02 -9.33 4.34
C GLY A 89 5.47 -8.75 5.66
N LEU A 90 5.82 -7.51 6.03
CA LEU A 90 5.27 -6.85 7.21
C LEU A 90 3.77 -6.59 7.05
N VAL A 91 3.35 -6.09 5.88
CA VAL A 91 1.95 -5.92 5.52
C VAL A 91 1.20 -7.24 5.64
N PHE A 92 1.74 -8.31 5.05
CA PHE A 92 1.17 -9.65 5.17
C PHE A 92 1.05 -10.14 6.62
N THR A 93 2.10 -10.00 7.42
CA THR A 93 2.10 -10.45 8.82
C THR A 93 1.02 -9.75 9.64
N LEU A 94 0.78 -8.46 9.34
CA LEU A 94 -0.29 -7.69 9.98
C LEU A 94 -1.67 -8.12 9.47
N ALA A 95 -1.85 -8.25 8.15
CA ALA A 95 -3.10 -8.70 7.54
C ALA A 95 -3.51 -10.08 8.08
N SER A 96 -2.61 -11.06 8.08
CA SER A 96 -2.86 -12.42 8.57
C SER A 96 -3.09 -12.52 10.07
N SER A 97 -2.83 -11.45 10.84
CA SER A 97 -3.15 -11.41 12.27
C SER A 97 -4.59 -11.00 12.55
N VAL A 98 -5.31 -10.52 11.53
CA VAL A 98 -6.67 -9.98 11.64
C VAL A 98 -7.62 -10.67 10.67
N ASN A 99 -7.15 -11.02 9.48
CA ASN A 99 -7.97 -11.61 8.42
C ASN A 99 -8.21 -13.09 8.69
N GLY A 100 -9.40 -13.55 8.31
CA GLY A 100 -9.75 -14.97 8.34
C GLY A 100 -9.21 -15.74 7.13
N ASP A 101 -9.62 -17.00 7.02
CA ASP A 101 -9.16 -17.92 5.97
C ASP A 101 -9.60 -17.53 4.56
N ARG A 102 -10.54 -16.59 4.41
CA ARG A 102 -11.17 -16.20 3.14
C ARG A 102 -11.31 -14.68 3.07
N VAL A 103 -10.94 -14.11 1.94
CA VAL A 103 -10.83 -12.66 1.76
C VAL A 103 -11.64 -12.19 0.55
N ASP A 104 -12.47 -11.17 0.77
CA ASP A 104 -13.12 -10.39 -0.27
C ASP A 104 -12.20 -9.20 -0.58
N ALA A 105 -11.46 -9.27 -1.69
CA ALA A 105 -10.41 -8.33 -2.02
C ALA A 105 -10.94 -7.16 -2.86
N ILE A 106 -10.86 -5.93 -2.35
CA ILE A 106 -11.09 -4.72 -3.13
C ILE A 106 -9.76 -4.25 -3.74
N ILE A 107 -9.76 -3.94 -5.03
CA ILE A 107 -8.62 -3.35 -5.73
C ILE A 107 -8.94 -1.94 -6.23
N ASP A 108 -8.03 -1.00 -5.97
CA ASP A 108 -8.12 0.36 -6.50
C ASP A 108 -6.74 0.98 -6.74
N GLY A 109 -6.69 1.88 -7.73
CA GLY A 109 -5.50 2.57 -8.17
C GLY A 109 -5.56 4.05 -7.81
N THR A 110 -4.54 4.56 -7.13
CA THR A 110 -4.48 5.96 -6.71
C THR A 110 -3.16 6.63 -7.08
N GLY A 111 -3.24 7.89 -7.52
CA GLY A 111 -2.08 8.70 -7.87
C GLY A 111 -1.48 9.41 -6.65
N MET A 112 -0.16 9.34 -6.51
CA MET A 112 0.64 10.07 -5.54
C MET A 112 1.62 11.00 -6.27
N GLN A 113 1.57 12.29 -5.95
CA GLN A 113 2.52 13.25 -6.51
C GLN A 113 3.91 13.01 -5.88
N PRO A 114 5.02 12.96 -6.65
CA PRO A 114 6.35 12.64 -6.10
C PRO A 114 6.96 13.70 -5.14
N GLY A 115 6.20 14.73 -4.75
CA GLY A 115 6.63 15.77 -3.82
C GLY A 115 5.65 16.93 -3.78
N SER A 116 5.80 17.79 -2.77
CA SER A 116 5.13 19.09 -2.74
C SER A 116 5.94 20.12 -3.49
N ALA A 117 5.35 20.76 -4.49
CA ALA A 117 5.91 22.00 -5.01
C ALA A 117 6.02 23.03 -3.87
N SER A 118 7.15 23.75 -3.77
CA SER A 118 7.32 24.74 -2.70
C SER A 118 6.24 25.82 -2.79
N TYR A 119 5.82 26.37 -1.65
CA TYR A 119 4.83 27.47 -1.61
C TYR A 119 5.22 28.61 -2.57
N TYR A 120 6.50 28.95 -2.63
CA TYR A 120 7.01 29.96 -3.56
C TYR A 120 6.85 29.55 -5.03
N TYR A 121 7.16 28.30 -5.39
CA TYR A 121 6.94 27.80 -6.76
C TYR A 121 5.46 27.85 -7.16
N VAL A 122 4.57 27.39 -6.28
CA VAL A 122 3.11 27.42 -6.51
C VAL A 122 2.62 28.86 -6.65
N ARG A 123 3.04 29.77 -5.76
CA ARG A 123 2.67 31.19 -5.76
C ARG A 123 3.21 31.95 -6.98
N THR A 124 4.46 31.72 -7.37
CA THR A 124 5.04 32.35 -8.58
C THR A 124 4.36 31.85 -9.85
N MET A 125 3.95 30.57 -9.89
CA MET A 125 3.18 30.04 -11.01
C MET A 125 1.73 30.56 -11.03
N SER A 126 1.07 30.69 -9.88
CA SER A 126 -0.29 31.23 -9.78
C SER A 126 -0.38 32.72 -10.13
N LEU A 127 0.71 33.48 -9.92
CA LEU A 127 0.79 34.89 -10.34
C LEU A 127 1.01 35.05 -11.86
N ARG A 128 1.46 34.01 -12.57
CA ARG A 128 1.74 34.05 -14.02
C ARG A 128 0.59 33.58 -14.91
N LYS A 129 -0.41 32.89 -14.36
CA LYS A 129 -1.60 32.45 -15.11
C LYS A 129 -2.86 32.59 -14.25
N LYS A 130 -3.89 33.23 -14.82
CA LYS A 130 -5.20 33.48 -14.18
C LYS A 130 -6.00 32.20 -13.89
N GLU A 131 -5.64 31.09 -14.51
CA GLU A 131 -6.21 29.78 -14.27
C GLU A 131 -5.09 28.82 -13.87
N MET A 132 -5.22 28.21 -12.69
CA MET A 132 -4.40 27.09 -12.28
C MET A 132 -4.75 25.87 -13.13
N GLU A 133 -4.30 25.83 -14.38
CA GLU A 133 -3.96 24.52 -14.94
C GLU A 133 -2.75 24.04 -14.14
N LEU A 134 -3.04 23.34 -13.02
CA LEU A 134 -2.14 22.37 -12.43
C LEU A 134 -1.55 21.61 -13.61
N ARG A 135 -0.31 21.94 -13.99
CA ARG A 135 0.37 21.30 -15.12
C ARG A 135 0.09 19.82 -14.99
N ALA A 136 -0.60 19.23 -15.98
CA ALA A 136 -0.89 17.81 -15.98
C ALA A 136 0.39 17.09 -15.56
N VAL A 137 0.38 16.48 -14.38
CA VAL A 137 1.58 15.94 -13.76
C VAL A 137 2.09 14.87 -14.72
N ARG A 138 3.16 15.19 -15.46
CA ARG A 138 3.62 14.39 -16.60
C ARG A 138 3.90 12.95 -16.17
N GLN A 139 4.38 12.77 -14.94
CA GLN A 139 4.60 11.48 -14.30
C GLN A 139 4.27 11.57 -12.82
N HIS A 140 3.51 10.60 -12.30
CA HIS A 140 3.20 10.46 -10.87
C HIS A 140 3.49 9.05 -10.41
N VAL A 141 3.67 8.85 -9.10
CA VAL A 141 3.70 7.48 -8.55
C VAL A 141 2.27 6.97 -8.53
N LYS A 142 2.01 5.87 -9.20
CA LYS A 142 0.71 5.20 -9.16
C LYS A 142 0.79 4.05 -8.17
N LEU A 143 -0.08 4.07 -7.18
CA LEU A 143 -0.17 3.07 -6.14
C LEU A 143 -1.45 2.27 -6.36
N THR A 144 -1.32 0.97 -6.60
CA THR A 144 -2.45 0.04 -6.67
C THR A 144 -2.48 -0.76 -5.38
N LEU A 145 -3.60 -0.70 -4.68
CA LEU A 145 -3.82 -1.38 -3.41
C LEU A 145 -4.76 -2.55 -3.60
N VAL A 146 -4.49 -3.64 -2.91
CA VAL A 146 -5.46 -4.70 -2.67
C VAL A 146 -5.73 -4.71 -1.18
N VAL A 147 -6.99 -4.57 -0.78
CA VAL A 147 -7.42 -4.53 0.62
C VAL A 147 -8.50 -5.58 0.86
N ASP A 148 -8.55 -6.12 2.07
CA ASP A 148 -9.68 -6.93 2.51
C ASP A 148 -10.88 -6.02 2.81
N GLU A 149 -12.03 -6.33 2.22
CA GLU A 149 -13.29 -5.57 2.37
C GLU A 149 -13.72 -5.48 3.83
N ARG A 150 -13.60 -6.58 4.59
CA ARG A 150 -14.16 -6.68 5.94
C ARG A 150 -13.31 -5.94 6.97
N THR A 151 -12.00 -6.11 6.90
CA THR A 151 -11.05 -5.58 7.88
C THR A 151 -10.40 -4.27 7.44
N MET A 152 -10.51 -3.91 6.16
CA MET A 152 -9.78 -2.82 5.49
C MET A 152 -8.24 -2.97 5.59
N MET A 153 -7.74 -4.18 5.91
CA MET A 153 -6.31 -4.46 5.92
C MET A 153 -5.76 -4.48 4.51
N ILE A 154 -4.63 -3.81 4.32
CA ILE A 154 -3.89 -3.86 3.06
C ILE A 154 -3.29 -5.27 2.93
N LEU A 155 -3.58 -5.95 1.84
CA LEU A 155 -3.05 -7.28 1.49
C LEU A 155 -1.79 -7.16 0.63
N SER A 156 -1.81 -6.22 -0.31
CA SER A 156 -0.67 -5.94 -1.17
C SER A 156 -0.66 -4.49 -1.64
N MET A 157 0.55 -4.03 -1.98
CA MET A 157 0.80 -2.71 -2.53
C MET A 157 1.69 -2.85 -3.77
N LEU A 158 1.23 -2.31 -4.90
CA LEU A 158 2.00 -2.27 -6.14
C LEU A 158 2.23 -0.82 -6.56
N THR A 159 3.49 -0.42 -6.66
CA THR A 159 3.89 0.93 -7.09
C THR A 159 4.40 0.90 -8.52
N THR A 160 3.81 1.72 -9.39
CA THR A 160 4.23 1.94 -10.78
C THR A 160 4.38 3.43 -11.09
N ILE A 161 4.88 3.78 -12.26
CA ILE A 161 4.90 5.16 -12.75
C ILE A 161 3.65 5.37 -13.61
N GLY A 162 2.84 6.36 -13.26
CA GLY A 162 1.71 6.82 -14.05
C GLY A 162 2.08 8.00 -14.98
N PRO A 163 1.22 8.33 -15.97
CA PRO A 163 -0.09 7.73 -16.22
C PRO A 163 0.02 6.40 -16.99
N GLY A 164 -0.74 5.41 -16.56
CA GLY A 164 -0.85 4.10 -17.22
C GLY A 164 -2.21 3.47 -16.92
N PRO A 165 -2.69 2.53 -17.76
CA PRO A 165 -4.03 1.95 -17.59
C PRO A 165 -4.09 0.98 -16.40
N ASP A 166 -5.16 1.05 -15.60
CA ASP A 166 -5.37 0.17 -14.44
C ASP A 166 -5.54 -1.31 -14.81
N VAL A 167 -6.07 -1.58 -16.01
CA VAL A 167 -6.36 -2.94 -16.49
C VAL A 167 -5.17 -3.90 -16.35
N GLN A 168 -3.93 -3.42 -16.52
CA GLN A 168 -2.73 -4.26 -16.45
C GLN A 168 -2.26 -4.51 -15.01
N LEU A 169 -2.77 -3.75 -14.04
CA LEU A 169 -2.31 -3.75 -12.65
C LEU A 169 -3.08 -4.74 -11.77
N LEU A 170 -4.25 -5.22 -12.21
CA LEU A 170 -5.06 -6.18 -11.44
C LEU A 170 -4.29 -7.48 -11.16
N ARG A 171 -3.88 -8.17 -12.22
CA ARG A 171 -3.17 -9.45 -12.10
C ARG A 171 -1.93 -9.35 -11.19
N PRO A 172 -0.98 -8.41 -11.40
CA PRO A 172 0.20 -8.34 -10.54
C PRO A 172 -0.13 -7.96 -9.10
N ALA A 173 -1.08 -7.05 -8.85
CA ALA A 173 -1.44 -6.65 -7.49
C ALA A 173 -2.13 -7.79 -6.71
N VAL A 174 -3.07 -8.49 -7.35
CA VAL A 174 -3.77 -9.64 -6.76
C VAL A 174 -2.83 -10.84 -6.59
N SER A 175 -1.98 -11.12 -7.58
CA SER A 175 -0.98 -12.21 -7.49
C SER A 175 -0.04 -11.99 -6.32
N LYS A 176 0.42 -10.74 -6.11
CA LYS A 176 1.25 -10.39 -4.96
C LYS A 176 0.56 -10.65 -3.61
N ALA A 177 -0.74 -10.37 -3.50
CA ALA A 177 -1.49 -10.70 -2.28
C ALA A 177 -1.54 -12.22 -2.02
N ILE A 178 -1.71 -13.02 -3.08
CA ILE A 178 -1.76 -14.48 -3.01
C ILE A 178 -0.39 -15.08 -2.70
N GLU A 179 0.67 -14.59 -3.35
CA GLU A 179 2.07 -14.98 -3.09
C GLU A 179 2.45 -14.76 -1.62
N HIS A 180 1.85 -13.74 -1.00
CA HIS A 180 2.03 -13.51 0.43
C HIS A 180 1.16 -14.41 1.31
N GLY A 181 0.10 -15.04 0.79
CA GLY A 181 -0.69 -16.03 1.51
C GLY A 181 -2.16 -15.69 1.67
N ALA A 182 -2.66 -14.65 1.00
CA ALA A 182 -4.09 -14.35 1.00
C ALA A 182 -4.87 -15.39 0.19
N SER A 183 -5.93 -15.97 0.78
CA SER A 183 -6.90 -16.79 0.07
C SER A 183 -8.07 -15.90 -0.37
N ILE A 184 -8.08 -15.54 -1.65
CA ILE A 184 -9.02 -14.58 -2.22
C ILE A 184 -10.22 -15.32 -2.81
N GLU A 185 -11.42 -15.05 -2.30
CA GLU A 185 -12.67 -15.60 -2.83
C GLU A 185 -13.35 -14.67 -3.82
N THR A 186 -13.21 -13.37 -3.61
CA THR A 186 -13.88 -12.35 -4.39
C THR A 186 -12.89 -11.25 -4.74
N VAL A 187 -12.92 -10.75 -5.98
CA VAL A 187 -12.18 -9.56 -6.41
C VAL A 187 -13.17 -8.50 -6.85
N ILE A 188 -13.22 -7.41 -6.09
CA ILE A 188 -14.06 -6.23 -6.31
C ILE A 188 -13.19 -5.13 -6.90
N GLY A 189 -13.60 -4.54 -8.02
CA GLY A 189 -12.81 -3.47 -8.65
C GLY A 189 -13.64 -2.56 -9.52
N ASP A 190 -13.04 -1.45 -9.90
CA ASP A 190 -13.66 -0.46 -10.76
C ASP A 190 -13.74 -0.91 -12.24
N LYS A 191 -14.48 -0.13 -13.04
CA LYS A 191 -14.59 -0.36 -14.50
C LYS A 191 -13.27 -0.17 -15.25
N GLY A 192 -12.25 0.42 -14.62
CA GLY A 192 -10.88 0.53 -15.08
C GLY A 192 -10.22 -0.84 -15.30
N TYR A 193 -10.56 -1.82 -14.46
CA TYR A 193 -10.01 -3.18 -14.50
C TYR A 193 -10.72 -4.16 -15.45
N ASP A 194 -11.80 -3.75 -16.12
CA ASP A 194 -12.55 -4.63 -17.01
C ASP A 194 -11.74 -5.10 -18.22
N SER A 195 -11.43 -6.40 -18.27
CA SER A 195 -10.93 -7.10 -19.45
C SER A 195 -11.26 -8.59 -19.38
N GLU A 196 -11.33 -9.26 -20.53
CA GLU A 196 -11.53 -10.71 -20.57
C GLU A 196 -10.35 -11.45 -19.89
N ALA A 197 -9.12 -10.94 -20.06
CA ALA A 197 -7.92 -11.52 -19.45
C ALA A 197 -7.96 -11.45 -17.92
N ASN A 198 -8.33 -10.30 -17.34
CA ASN A 198 -8.46 -10.17 -15.89
C ASN A 198 -9.56 -11.07 -15.34
N ARG A 199 -10.69 -11.17 -16.04
CA ARG A 199 -11.78 -12.05 -15.60
C ARG A 199 -11.42 -13.52 -15.71
N ARG A 200 -10.72 -13.94 -16.77
CA ARG A 200 -10.19 -15.29 -16.88
C ARG A 200 -9.23 -15.59 -15.72
N PHE A 201 -8.32 -14.65 -15.41
CA PHE A 201 -7.42 -14.79 -14.27
C PHE A 201 -8.20 -14.99 -12.96
N VAL A 202 -9.12 -14.08 -12.62
CA VAL A 202 -9.90 -14.16 -11.37
C VAL A 202 -10.79 -15.41 -11.33
N VAL A 203 -11.59 -15.64 -12.36
CA VAL A 203 -12.66 -16.65 -12.31
C VAL A 203 -12.15 -18.06 -12.59
N HIS A 204 -11.17 -18.21 -13.48
CA HIS A 204 -10.70 -19.54 -13.90
C HIS A 204 -9.35 -19.91 -13.29
N GLU A 205 -8.38 -19.00 -13.25
CA GLU A 205 -7.07 -19.32 -12.67
C GLU A 205 -7.11 -19.29 -11.13
N LEU A 206 -7.78 -18.30 -10.53
CA LEU A 206 -7.90 -18.22 -9.06
C LEU A 206 -9.11 -19.00 -8.51
N GLY A 207 -10.15 -19.23 -9.31
CA GLY A 207 -11.41 -19.81 -8.83
C GLY A 207 -12.24 -18.86 -7.97
N ALA A 208 -12.01 -17.54 -8.10
CA ALA A 208 -12.67 -16.49 -7.34
C ALA A 208 -13.82 -15.84 -8.12
N GLU A 209 -14.71 -15.14 -7.43
CA GLU A 209 -15.74 -14.29 -8.05
C GLU A 209 -15.16 -12.93 -8.44
N ALA A 210 -15.65 -12.36 -9.55
CA ALA A 210 -15.20 -11.05 -10.02
C ALA A 210 -16.38 -10.06 -9.98
N HIS A 211 -16.31 -9.01 -9.15
CA HIS A 211 -17.29 -7.92 -9.09
C HIS A 211 -16.70 -6.65 -9.66
N ILE A 212 -16.48 -6.70 -10.98
CA ILE A 212 -15.92 -5.60 -11.77
C ILE A 212 -16.99 -5.19 -12.81
N PRO A 213 -17.46 -3.94 -12.85
CA PRO A 213 -18.44 -3.51 -13.83
C PRO A 213 -17.91 -3.60 -15.26
N LEU A 214 -18.78 -3.92 -16.22
CA LEU A 214 -18.41 -3.95 -17.63
C LEU A 214 -18.18 -2.56 -18.19
N ARG A 215 -17.07 -2.39 -18.92
CA ARG A 215 -16.81 -1.21 -19.73
C ARG A 215 -17.81 -1.12 -20.89
N LYS A 216 -18.44 0.04 -21.08
CA LYS A 216 -19.22 0.33 -22.30
C LYS A 216 -18.22 0.36 -23.45
N VAL A 217 -18.30 -0.61 -24.36
CA VAL A 217 -17.47 -0.68 -25.56
C VAL A 217 -18.37 -0.42 -26.77
N MET A 218 -17.83 0.23 -27.81
CA MET A 218 -18.54 0.31 -29.09
C MET A 218 -18.78 -1.10 -29.64
N ARG A 219 -19.98 -1.31 -30.18
CA ARG A 219 -20.55 -2.62 -30.55
C ARG A 219 -19.73 -3.38 -31.60
N THR A 220 -18.83 -2.69 -32.30
CA THR A 220 -17.94 -3.17 -33.37
C THR A 220 -16.55 -3.63 -32.89
N ALA A 221 -16.18 -3.42 -31.62
CA ALA A 221 -14.91 -3.92 -31.12
C ALA A 221 -14.99 -5.44 -30.90
N GLU A 222 -13.99 -6.19 -31.39
CA GLU A 222 -13.77 -7.63 -31.10
C GLU A 222 -13.87 -7.96 -29.60
N ASN A 223 -13.62 -6.95 -28.76
CA ASN A 223 -13.75 -7.00 -27.31
C ASN A 223 -15.19 -7.18 -26.77
N SER A 224 -16.23 -7.11 -27.59
CA SER A 224 -17.63 -7.10 -27.14
C SER A 224 -18.20 -8.46 -26.65
N GLN A 225 -17.48 -9.59 -26.76
CA GLN A 225 -18.07 -10.93 -26.62
C GLN A 225 -17.26 -11.96 -25.80
N GLY A 226 -16.35 -11.52 -24.93
CA GLY A 226 -15.62 -12.45 -24.05
C GLY A 226 -16.56 -13.36 -23.24
N PHE A 227 -16.23 -14.65 -23.11
CA PHE A 227 -17.04 -15.62 -22.36
C PHE A 227 -17.23 -15.16 -20.91
N TYR A 228 -16.15 -14.73 -20.25
CA TYR A 228 -16.20 -14.29 -18.86
C TYR A 228 -16.88 -12.92 -18.72
N ARG A 229 -16.69 -11.99 -19.66
CA ARG A 229 -17.44 -10.73 -19.68
C ARG A 229 -18.95 -10.94 -19.84
N ARG A 230 -19.39 -11.91 -20.66
CA ARG A 230 -20.82 -12.26 -20.78
C ARG A 230 -21.36 -12.98 -19.55
N ARG A 231 -20.57 -13.87 -18.94
CA ARG A 231 -20.91 -14.52 -17.67
C ARG A 231 -21.18 -13.49 -16.57
N GLN A 232 -20.40 -12.41 -16.53
CA GLN A 232 -20.54 -11.35 -15.53
C GLN A 232 -21.96 -10.79 -15.43
N LEU A 233 -22.66 -10.61 -16.55
CA LEU A 233 -24.02 -10.05 -16.56
C LEU A 233 -25.03 -10.85 -15.71
N ARG A 234 -24.75 -12.14 -15.45
CA ARG A 234 -25.61 -13.02 -14.66
C ARG A 234 -25.21 -13.10 -13.18
N VAL A 235 -23.96 -12.80 -12.86
CA VAL A 235 -23.35 -13.02 -11.53
C VAL A 235 -23.01 -11.70 -10.83
N PHE A 236 -23.02 -10.58 -11.56
CA PHE A 236 -22.68 -9.27 -10.99
C PHE A 236 -23.69 -8.87 -9.91
N ASP A 237 -23.22 -8.90 -8.67
CA ASP A 237 -23.91 -8.28 -7.55
C ASP A 237 -23.43 -6.84 -7.37
N ARG A 238 -24.38 -5.91 -7.40
CA ARG A 238 -24.13 -4.48 -7.21
C ARG A 238 -23.76 -4.14 -5.78
N THR A 239 -24.26 -4.88 -4.79
CA THR A 239 -23.97 -4.62 -3.37
C THR A 239 -22.49 -4.84 -3.07
N PHE A 240 -21.92 -5.94 -3.55
CA PHE A 240 -20.49 -6.22 -3.51
C PHE A 240 -19.65 -5.21 -4.31
N HIS A 241 -20.18 -4.67 -5.41
CA HIS A 241 -19.47 -3.62 -6.12
C HIS A 241 -19.43 -2.30 -5.34
N ASP A 242 -20.56 -1.94 -4.72
CA ASP A 242 -20.71 -0.70 -3.97
C ASP A 242 -19.84 -0.69 -2.69
N SER A 243 -19.55 -1.87 -2.09
CA SER A 243 -18.56 -1.98 -1.00
C SER A 243 -17.13 -1.61 -1.43
N GLY A 244 -16.85 -1.61 -2.74
CA GLY A 244 -15.62 -1.10 -3.31
C GLY A 244 -15.30 0.34 -2.90
N ALA A 245 -16.30 1.15 -2.54
CA ALA A 245 -16.10 2.51 -2.04
C ALA A 245 -15.29 2.57 -0.72
N LEU A 246 -15.23 1.48 0.06
CA LEU A 246 -14.46 1.42 1.31
C LEU A 246 -12.96 1.69 1.10
N ILE A 247 -12.41 1.28 -0.04
CA ILE A 247 -10.98 1.48 -0.36
C ILE A 247 -10.60 2.95 -0.44
N GLU A 248 -11.54 3.85 -0.74
CA GLU A 248 -11.30 5.29 -0.75
C GLU A 248 -10.93 5.82 0.65
N THR A 249 -11.45 5.18 1.69
CA THR A 249 -11.04 5.48 3.08
C THR A 249 -9.58 5.12 3.29
N VAL A 250 -9.15 3.93 2.84
CA VAL A 250 -7.76 3.48 2.95
C VAL A 250 -6.83 4.38 2.13
N ASN A 251 -7.21 4.72 0.90
CA ASN A 251 -6.50 5.67 0.04
C ASN A 251 -6.32 7.03 0.74
N SER A 252 -7.41 7.57 1.31
CA SER A 252 -7.40 8.84 2.01
C SER A 252 -6.48 8.80 3.24
N MET A 253 -6.54 7.74 4.03
CA MET A 253 -5.66 7.53 5.18
C MET A 253 -4.19 7.46 4.77
N LEU A 254 -3.86 6.68 3.74
CA LEU A 254 -2.49 6.58 3.23
C LEU A 254 -1.97 7.92 2.72
N LYS A 255 -2.78 8.65 1.95
CA LYS A 255 -2.41 9.99 1.45
C LYS A 255 -2.11 10.94 2.62
N ARG A 256 -2.96 11.00 3.65
CA ARG A 256 -2.76 11.86 4.83
C ARG A 256 -1.56 11.46 5.69
N LEU A 257 -1.29 10.16 5.82
CA LEU A 257 -0.14 9.65 6.57
C LEU A 257 1.17 9.82 5.81
N SER A 258 1.14 9.80 4.48
CA SER A 258 2.32 10.02 3.65
C SER A 258 2.89 11.43 3.86
N ALA A 259 4.19 11.51 4.14
CA ALA A 259 4.89 12.78 4.35
C ALA A 259 4.83 13.72 3.12
N VAL A 260 4.49 13.17 1.95
CA VAL A 260 4.32 13.86 0.67
C VAL A 260 3.15 14.86 0.69
N VAL A 261 2.06 14.57 1.42
CA VAL A 261 0.88 15.45 1.50
C VAL A 261 0.95 16.43 2.68
N ARG A 262 1.76 16.13 3.70
CA ARG A 262 1.85 16.95 4.93
C ARG A 262 2.50 18.31 4.76
N SER A 263 3.06 18.60 3.60
CA SER A 263 3.59 19.93 3.25
C SER A 263 2.57 20.83 2.55
N LEU A 264 1.31 20.37 2.45
CA LEU A 264 0.19 21.11 1.85
C LEU A 264 -0.92 21.48 2.85
N ILE A 265 -0.71 21.25 4.15
CA ILE A 265 -1.59 21.72 5.24
C ILE A 265 -0.73 22.60 6.14
#